data_AF-A0A6M4JBG1-F1
#
_entry.id   AF-A0A6M4JBG1-F1
#
_cell.length_a   1.000
_cell.length_b   1.000
_cell.length_c   1.000
_cell.angle_alpha   90.00
_cell.angle_beta   90.00
_cell.angle_gamma   90.00
#
_symmetry.space_group_name_H-M   'P 1'
#
loop_
_entity.id
_entity.type
_entity.pdbx_description
1 polymer ?
#
loop_
_entity_poly.entity_id
_entity_poly.type
_entity_poly.pdbx_seq_one_letter_code
_entity_poly.pdbx_strand_id
1 'polypeptide(L)'
;MEVINEFKGDVARAILYFWITYKNYPKKQITKTKDSRRVWTNKSINPNYLKQYLEWSDSDPITQFDLDRNNGIYKHQHNRNPFIDYPKLIDVVFKNDTKFVFKNLGFAKKLVF
;
A
#
# COMPACT_ATOMS: atom_id res chain seq x y z
N MET A 1 -7.46 -7.08 -18.31
CA MET A 1 -6.37 -8.02 -17.94
C MET A 1 -6.32 -8.09 -16.44
N GLU A 2 -6.32 -9.30 -15.90
CA GLU A 2 -6.14 -9.55 -14.47
C GLU A 2 -4.64 -9.64 -14.18
N VAL A 3 -4.20 -9.13 -13.02
CA VAL A 3 -2.81 -9.30 -12.55
C VAL A 3 -2.60 -10.77 -12.19
N ILE A 4 -1.46 -11.36 -12.54
CA ILE A 4 -1.14 -12.72 -12.11
C ILE A 4 -1.01 -12.77 -10.59
N ASN A 5 -1.37 -13.90 -9.96
CA ASN A 5 -1.55 -13.99 -8.52
C ASN A 5 -0.33 -13.51 -7.70
N GLU A 6 0.87 -13.76 -8.20
CA GLU A 6 2.15 -13.38 -7.56
C GLU A 6 2.36 -11.87 -7.40
N PHE A 7 1.71 -11.03 -8.21
CA PHE A 7 1.89 -9.56 -8.11
C PHE A 7 0.67 -8.84 -7.52
N LYS A 8 -0.37 -9.58 -7.13
CA LYS A 8 -1.62 -8.98 -6.65
C LYS A 8 -1.40 -8.19 -5.35
N GLY A 9 -0.64 -8.73 -4.40
CA GLY A 9 -0.34 -8.03 -3.15
C GLY A 9 0.59 -6.85 -3.35
N ASP A 10 1.59 -6.97 -4.21
CA ASP A 10 2.51 -5.87 -4.53
C ASP A 10 1.77 -4.66 -5.11
N VAL A 11 0.89 -4.91 -6.07
CA VAL A 11 0.03 -3.88 -6.65
C VAL A 11 -0.89 -3.29 -5.60
N ALA A 12 -1.51 -4.12 -4.75
CA ALA A 12 -2.36 -3.65 -3.67
C ALA A 12 -1.61 -2.74 -2.69
N ARG A 13 -0.45 -3.18 -2.17
CA ARG A 13 0.39 -2.41 -1.25
C ARG A 13 0.87 -1.10 -1.88
N ALA A 14 1.19 -1.10 -3.17
CA ALA A 14 1.56 0.12 -3.90
C ALA A 14 0.39 1.11 -4.04
N ILE A 15 -0.81 0.64 -4.37
CA ILE A 15 -2.01 1.49 -4.50
C ILE A 15 -2.44 2.06 -3.15
N LEU A 16 -2.43 1.25 -2.09
CA LEU A 16 -2.73 1.69 -0.74
C LEU A 16 -1.75 2.80 -0.32
N TYR A 17 -0.45 2.61 -0.56
CA TYR A 17 0.58 3.62 -0.27
C TYR A 17 0.42 4.91 -1.08
N PHE A 18 0.10 4.78 -2.38
CA PHE A 18 -0.17 5.94 -3.23
C PHE A 18 -1.33 6.78 -2.66
N TRP A 19 -2.42 6.12 -2.25
CA TRP A 19 -3.57 6.84 -1.69
C TRP A 19 -3.20 7.63 -0.43
N ILE A 20 -2.58 7.01 0.58
CA ILE A 20 -2.21 7.74 1.82
C ILE A 20 -1.23 8.89 1.56
N THR A 21 -0.31 8.72 0.60
CA THR A 21 0.68 9.74 0.26
C THR A 21 0.02 10.97 -0.39
N TYR A 22 -0.91 10.74 -1.32
CA TYR A 22 -1.45 11.82 -2.17
C TYR A 22 -2.87 12.28 -1.82
N LYS A 23 -3.55 11.67 -0.83
CA LYS A 23 -4.94 12.04 -0.45
C LYS A 23 -5.12 13.51 -0.08
N ASN A 24 -4.07 14.16 0.43
CA ASN A 24 -4.09 15.55 0.89
C ASN A 24 -3.49 16.55 -0.11
N TYR A 25 -3.16 16.13 -1.34
CA TYR A 25 -2.52 17.01 -2.31
C TYR A 25 -3.45 18.19 -2.69
N PRO A 26 -2.97 19.46 -2.71
CA PRO A 26 -3.79 20.69 -2.65
C PRO A 26 -4.71 20.96 -3.86
N LYS A 27 -4.75 20.05 -4.83
CA LYS A 27 -5.74 19.99 -5.89
C LYS A 27 -6.03 18.50 -6.00
N LYS A 28 -7.27 18.02 -5.76
CA LYS A 28 -7.64 16.58 -5.86
C LYS A 28 -7.50 16.08 -7.30
N GLN A 29 -6.27 16.01 -7.80
CA GLN A 29 -5.92 15.69 -9.18
C GLN A 29 -6.25 14.23 -9.49
N ILE A 30 -6.17 13.39 -8.46
CA ILE A 30 -6.47 11.97 -8.50
C ILE A 30 -7.94 11.65 -8.86
N THR A 31 -8.87 12.61 -8.73
CA THR A 31 -10.29 12.42 -9.12
C THR A 31 -10.71 13.28 -10.32
N LYS A 32 -9.76 13.83 -11.09
CA LYS A 32 -10.06 14.75 -12.20
C LYS A 32 -10.75 14.08 -13.40
N THR A 33 -10.41 12.84 -13.72
CA THR A 33 -10.91 12.18 -14.94
C THR A 33 -12.07 11.23 -14.62
N LYS A 34 -12.83 10.81 -15.65
CA LYS A 34 -13.88 9.78 -15.47
C LYS A 34 -13.27 8.45 -15.03
N ASP A 35 -12.15 8.06 -15.64
CA ASP A 35 -11.46 6.82 -15.32
C ASP A 35 -10.91 6.83 -13.90
N SER A 36 -10.37 7.97 -13.47
CA SER A 36 -9.81 8.07 -12.13
C SER A 36 -10.87 7.95 -11.04
N ARG A 37 -12.07 8.49 -11.29
CA ARG A 37 -13.22 8.36 -10.38
C ARG A 37 -13.74 6.93 -10.21
N ARG A 38 -13.30 5.97 -11.05
CA ARG A 38 -13.63 4.55 -10.86
C ARG A 38 -12.93 3.98 -9.63
N VAL A 39 -11.67 4.35 -9.43
CA VAL A 39 -10.80 3.82 -8.35
C VAL A 39 -10.73 4.77 -7.16
N TRP A 40 -10.70 6.08 -7.40
CA TRP A 40 -10.53 7.09 -6.35
C TRP A 40 -11.82 7.88 -6.13
N THR A 41 -12.20 8.04 -4.87
CA THR A 41 -13.24 8.98 -4.46
C THR A 41 -12.60 10.23 -3.87
N ASN A 42 -13.41 11.26 -3.61
CA ASN A 42 -12.92 12.50 -3.01
C ASN A 42 -12.39 12.35 -1.57
N LYS A 43 -12.65 11.22 -0.90
CA LYS A 43 -12.30 10.98 0.52
C LYS A 43 -11.58 9.64 0.77
N SER A 44 -11.67 8.68 -0.13
CA SER A 44 -11.10 7.33 0.00
C SER A 44 -10.87 6.66 -1.36
N ILE A 45 -10.24 5.48 -1.37
CA ILE A 45 -10.38 4.53 -2.48
C ILE A 45 -11.86 4.09 -2.57
N ASN A 46 -12.36 3.80 -3.76
CA ASN A 46 -13.69 3.23 -3.96
C ASN A 46 -13.83 1.93 -3.12
N PRO A 47 -14.90 1.77 -2.31
CA PRO A 47 -15.04 0.65 -1.38
C PRO A 47 -14.84 -0.75 -2.00
N ASN A 48 -15.33 -0.97 -3.23
CA ASN A 48 -15.20 -2.26 -3.90
C ASN A 48 -13.74 -2.59 -4.22
N TYR A 49 -12.99 -1.61 -4.73
CA TYR A 49 -11.56 -1.77 -5.00
C TYR A 49 -10.75 -1.81 -3.71
N LEU A 50 -11.12 -1.03 -2.70
CA LEU A 50 -10.46 -1.07 -1.40
C LEU A 50 -10.55 -2.48 -0.79
N LYS A 51 -11.74 -3.08 -0.78
CA LYS A 51 -11.93 -4.45 -0.30
C LYS A 51 -11.02 -5.44 -1.05
N GLN A 52 -10.98 -5.33 -2.38
CA GLN A 52 -10.13 -6.18 -3.22
C GLN A 52 -8.64 -6.00 -2.92
N TYR A 53 -8.16 -4.76 -2.76
CA TYR A 53 -6.76 -4.51 -2.43
C TYR A 53 -6.40 -5.02 -1.03
N LEU A 54 -7.30 -4.93 -0.06
CA LEU A 54 -7.06 -5.50 1.27
C LEU A 54 -6.97 -7.04 1.22
N GLU A 55 -7.87 -7.70 0.49
CA GLU A 55 -7.81 -9.15 0.30
C GLU A 55 -6.53 -9.59 -0.41
N TRP A 56 -6.11 -8.85 -1.45
CA TRP A 56 -4.88 -9.13 -2.17
C TRP A 56 -3.63 -8.89 -1.33
N SER A 57 -3.59 -7.83 -0.51
CA SER A 57 -2.45 -7.58 0.38
C SER A 57 -2.31 -8.60 1.50
N ASP A 58 -3.42 -9.18 1.94
CA ASP A 58 -3.42 -10.21 2.99
C ASP A 58 -3.05 -11.60 2.45
N SER A 59 -3.45 -11.89 1.21
CA SER A 59 -3.25 -13.21 0.58
C SER A 59 -1.83 -13.41 0.02
N ASP A 60 -1.09 -12.32 -0.19
CA ASP A 60 0.22 -12.33 -0.84
C ASP A 60 1.33 -11.88 0.13
N PRO A 61 2.15 -12.82 0.64
CA PRO A 61 3.18 -12.52 1.62
C PRO A 61 4.24 -11.58 1.03
N ILE A 62 4.96 -10.86 1.90
CA ILE A 62 6.11 -10.08 1.45
C ILE A 62 7.23 -11.03 1.03
N THR A 63 7.78 -10.78 -0.14
CA THR A 63 8.93 -11.50 -0.67
C THR A 63 10.23 -10.72 -0.43
N GLN A 64 11.38 -11.38 -0.58
CA GLN A 64 12.67 -10.68 -0.51
C GLN A 64 12.81 -9.66 -1.65
N PHE A 65 12.23 -9.93 -2.81
CA PHE A 65 12.21 -9.00 -3.94
C PHE A 65 11.53 -7.67 -3.58
N ASP A 66 10.42 -7.72 -2.83
CA ASP A 66 9.73 -6.51 -2.36
C ASP A 66 10.59 -5.67 -1.43
N LEU A 67 11.29 -6.32 -0.51
CA LEU A 67 12.22 -5.67 0.40
C LEU A 67 13.36 -5.01 -0.37
N ASP A 68 13.97 -5.73 -1.30
CA ASP A 68 15.09 -5.26 -2.10
C ASP A 68 14.68 -4.07 -2.98
N ARG A 69 13.49 -4.14 -3.59
CA ARG A 69 12.91 -3.06 -4.38
C ARG A 69 12.63 -1.83 -3.51
N ASN A 70 12.02 -2.00 -2.34
CA ASN A 70 11.71 -0.88 -1.43
C ASN A 70 13.00 -0.25 -0.87
N ASN A 71 14.03 -1.06 -0.61
CA ASN A 71 15.37 -0.61 -0.23
C ASN A 71 16.06 0.16 -1.37
N GLY A 72 15.95 -0.32 -2.61
CA GLY A 72 16.46 0.35 -3.80
C GLY A 72 15.80 1.71 -4.04
N ILE A 73 14.47 1.77 -3.99
CA ILE A 73 13.71 3.03 -4.13
C ILE A 73 14.15 4.03 -3.06
N TYR A 74 14.26 3.60 -1.80
CA TYR A 74 14.68 4.49 -0.71
C TYR A 74 16.08 5.08 -0.93
N LYS A 75 17.02 4.32 -1.50
CA LYS A 75 18.37 4.82 -1.81
C LYS A 75 18.37 5.95 -2.84
N HIS A 76 17.41 5.99 -3.76
CA HIS A 76 17.37 6.96 -4.87
C HIS A 76 16.38 8.10 -4.66
N GLN A 77 15.21 7.81 -4.08
CA GLN A 77 14.08 8.74 -3.99
C GLN A 77 13.82 9.19 -2.55
N HIS A 78 14.45 8.55 -1.55
CA HIS A 78 14.26 8.81 -0.13
C HIS A 78 12.80 8.70 0.36
N ASN A 79 11.91 8.14 -0.45
CA ASN A 79 10.57 7.73 -0.08
C ASN A 79 10.53 6.20 0.03
N ARG A 80 9.66 5.68 0.91
CA ARG A 80 9.58 4.25 1.20
C ARG A 80 8.13 3.87 1.44
N ASN A 81 7.70 2.73 0.92
CA ASN A 81 6.38 2.20 1.24
C ASN A 81 6.43 1.53 2.62
N PRO A 82 5.80 2.10 3.67
CA PRO A 82 5.84 1.52 5.01
C PRO A 82 5.07 0.20 5.12
N PHE A 83 4.16 -0.10 4.19
CA PHE A 83 3.43 -1.37 4.16
C PHE A 83 4.30 -2.56 3.76
N ILE A 84 5.49 -2.30 3.19
CA ILE A 84 6.48 -3.34 2.91
C ILE A 84 7.34 -3.63 4.15
N ASP A 85 7.56 -2.66 5.02
CA ASP A 85 8.28 -2.92 6.28
C ASP A 85 7.36 -3.45 7.38
N TYR A 86 6.14 -2.92 7.42
CA TYR A 86 5.15 -3.18 8.46
C TYR A 86 3.78 -3.43 7.81
N PRO A 87 3.51 -4.65 7.29
CA PRO A 87 2.23 -4.98 6.66
C PRO A 87 1.01 -4.65 7.52
N LYS A 88 1.13 -4.86 8.85
CA LYS A 88 0.05 -4.58 9.82
C LYS A 88 -0.41 -3.12 9.84
N LEU A 89 0.39 -2.18 9.34
CA LEU A 89 -0.06 -0.79 9.21
C LEU A 89 -1.24 -0.64 8.23
N ILE A 90 -1.43 -1.58 7.31
CA ILE A 90 -2.61 -1.62 6.44
C ILE A 90 -3.88 -1.76 7.31
N ASP A 91 -3.87 -2.65 8.28
CA ASP A 91 -5.03 -2.89 9.16
C ASP A 91 -5.35 -1.67 10.03
N VAL A 92 -4.32 -1.00 10.53
CA VAL A 92 -4.46 0.25 11.30
C VAL A 92 -5.11 1.34 10.46
N VAL A 93 -4.64 1.53 9.23
CA VAL A 93 -5.08 2.65 8.37
C VAL A 93 -6.43 2.39 7.72
N PHE A 94 -6.70 1.14 7.31
CA PHE A 94 -7.85 0.81 6.46
C PHE A 94 -8.89 -0.10 7.11
N LYS A 95 -8.54 -0.87 8.15
CA LYS A 95 -9.46 -1.74 8.90
C LYS A 95 -9.83 -1.19 10.28
N ASN A 96 -9.33 0.00 10.63
CA ASN A 96 -9.58 0.67 11.92
C ASN A 96 -9.14 -0.19 13.12
N ASP A 97 -8.02 -0.91 13.00
CA ASP A 97 -7.44 -1.64 14.13
C ASP A 97 -6.85 -0.68 15.16
N THR A 98 -7.57 -0.48 16.27
CA THR A 98 -7.18 0.38 17.38
C THR A 98 -6.32 -0.33 18.43
N LYS A 99 -6.12 -1.65 18.32
CA LYS A 99 -5.36 -2.45 19.29
C LYS A 99 -3.89 -2.58 18.91
N PHE A 100 -3.53 -2.23 17.68
CA PHE A 100 -2.17 -2.31 17.21
C PHE A 100 -1.24 -1.33 17.95
N VAL A 101 -0.19 -1.86 18.57
CA VAL A 101 0.89 -1.07 19.17
C VAL A 101 2.09 -1.08 18.24
N PHE A 102 2.42 0.08 17.67
CA PHE A 102 3.57 0.21 16.79
C PHE A 102 4.89 0.03 17.54
N LYS A 103 5.76 -0.83 17.01
CA LYS A 103 7.14 -1.01 17.47
C LYS A 103 8.08 -0.73 16.31
N ASN A 104 8.96 0.25 16.45
CA ASN A 104 9.94 0.58 15.43
C ASN A 104 11.11 -0.42 15.48
N LEU A 105 11.22 -1.24 14.44
CA LEU A 105 12.29 -2.22 14.25
C LEU A 105 13.33 -1.76 13.21
N GLY A 106 13.22 -0.53 12.69
CA GLY A 106 14.04 -0.01 11.60
C GLY A 106 13.56 -0.47 10.22
N PHE A 107 14.48 -0.48 9.25
CA PHE A 107 14.20 -0.91 7.88
C PHE A 107 14.31 -2.42 7.72
N ALA A 108 13.34 -3.03 7.03
CA ALA A 108 13.38 -4.44 6.71
C ALA A 108 14.52 -4.75 5.72
N LYS A 109 15.49 -5.56 6.16
CA LYS A 109 16.65 -6.00 5.37
C LYS A 109 16.55 -7.47 4.94
N LYS A 110 15.83 -8.29 5.70
CA LYS A 110 15.61 -9.71 5.45
C LYS A 110 14.26 -10.13 5.99
N LEU A 111 13.65 -11.14 5.38
CA LEU A 111 12.50 -11.82 5.97
C LEU A 111 12.96 -12.56 7.23
N VAL A 112 12.21 -12.38 8.31
CA VAL A 112 12.38 -13.14 9.55
C VAL A 112 11.15 -14.04 9.64
N PHE A 113 11.37 -15.34 9.48
CA PHE A 113 10.35 -16.37 9.66
C PHE A 113 10.25 -16.77 11.13
#